data_AF-A0A2T2RCZ7-F1
#
_entry.id   AF-A0A2T2RCZ7-F1
#
_cell.length_a   1.000
_cell.length_b   1.000
_cell.length_c   1.000
_cell.angle_alpha   90.00
_cell.angle_beta   90.00
_cell.angle_gamma   90.00
#
_symmetry.space_group_name_H-M   'P 1'
#
loop_
_entity.id
_entity.type
_entity.pdbx_description
1 polymer ?
#
loop_
_entity_poly.entity_id
_entity_poly.type
_entity_poly.pdbx_seq_one_letter_code
_entity_poly.pdbx_strand_id
1 'polypeptide(L)' 'MSDAKTESGIPFEVEGETTYLSPDSAEGKALQRIDSLDPDDPTQWITVVEEGEEIDVDGAFNRLRKRGYKV' A
#
# COMPACT_ATOMS: atom_id res chain seq x y z
N MET A 1 -2.96 29.94 -18.33
CA MET A 1 -3.57 29.48 -17.07
C MET A 1 -3.74 27.98 -17.22
N SER A 2 -2.74 27.22 -16.79
CA SER A 2 -2.70 25.77 -16.90
C SER A 2 -2.53 25.24 -15.49
N ASP A 3 -3.61 24.74 -14.90
CA ASP A 3 -3.58 24.08 -13.61
C ASP A 3 -2.87 22.73 -13.76
N ALA A 4 -1.54 22.77 -13.62
CA ALA A 4 -0.61 21.65 -13.77
C ALA A 4 -0.71 20.59 -12.64
N LYS A 5 -1.88 20.41 -12.01
CA LYS A 5 -2.08 19.47 -10.90
C LYS A 5 -2.88 18.23 -11.25
N THR A 6 -3.39 18.12 -12.48
CA THR A 6 -4.19 16.99 -12.94
C THR A 6 -3.38 15.87 -13.61
N GLU A 7 -2.06 16.01 -13.79
CA GLU A 7 -1.25 15.07 -14.59
C GLU A 7 -0.34 14.12 -13.77
N SER A 8 -0.38 14.11 -12.43
CA SER A 8 0.59 13.34 -11.63
C SER A 8 0.00 12.52 -10.48
N GLY A 9 -1.29 12.19 -10.51
CA GLY A 9 -1.93 11.34 -9.51
C GLY A 9 -1.94 9.87 -9.91
N ILE A 10 -1.86 8.96 -8.93
CA ILE A 10 -1.98 7.52 -9.16
C ILE A 10 -3.47 7.18 -9.22
N PRO A 11 -3.98 6.59 -10.32
CA PRO A 11 -5.39 6.24 -10.43
C PRO A 11 -5.75 5.14 -9.41
N PHE A 12 -6.89 5.31 -8.74
CA PHE A 12 -7.41 4.37 -7.74
C PHE A 12 -8.94 4.33 -7.80
N GLU A 13 -9.52 3.13 -7.74
CA GLU A 13 -10.97 2.93 -7.82
C GLU A 13 -11.57 2.81 -6.42
N VAL A 14 -12.54 3.67 -6.10
CA VAL A 14 -13.30 3.64 -4.83
C VAL A 14 -14.78 3.62 -5.18
N GLU A 15 -15.49 2.57 -4.78
CA GLU A 15 -16.95 2.44 -5.02
C GLU A 15 -17.36 2.58 -6.50
N GLY A 16 -16.45 2.29 -7.44
CA GLY A 16 -16.68 2.42 -8.88
C GLY A 16 -16.45 3.82 -9.45
N GLU A 17 -15.89 4.74 -8.64
CA GLU A 17 -15.40 6.04 -9.10
C GLU A 17 -13.87 6.08 -9.09
N THR A 18 -13.28 6.56 -10.20
CA THR A 18 -11.84 6.79 -10.31
C THR A 18 -11.45 8.06 -9.55
N THR A 19 -10.64 7.90 -8.51
CA THR A 19 -9.95 8.98 -7.79
C THR A 19 -8.45 8.95 -8.06
N TYR A 20 -7.75 10.00 -7.65
CA TYR A 20 -6.31 10.15 -7.88
C TYR A 20 -5.58 10.33 -6.56
N LEU A 21 -4.76 9.34 -6.19
CA LEU A 21 -3.94 9.38 -5.00
C LEU A 21 -2.67 10.20 -5.24
N SER A 22 -2.25 10.93 -4.21
CA SER A 22 -0.95 11.61 -4.24
C SER A 22 0.18 10.56 -4.24
N PRO A 23 1.18 10.66 -5.13
CA PRO A 23 2.37 9.81 -5.09
C PRO A 23 3.10 9.82 -3.74
N ASP A 24 2.99 10.93 -3.00
CA ASP A 24 3.65 11.08 -1.71
C ASP A 24 2.86 10.52 -0.52
N SER A 25 1.59 10.13 -0.71
CA SER A 25 0.79 9.51 0.35
C SER A 25 1.26 8.09 0.65
N ALA A 26 0.84 7.54 1.80
CA ALA A 26 1.20 6.18 2.17
C ALA A 26 0.66 5.16 1.15
N GLU A 27 -0.58 5.35 0.72
CA GLU A 27 -1.29 4.55 -0.28
C GLU A 27 -0.65 4.68 -1.66
N GLY A 28 -0.32 5.91 -2.08
CA GLY A 28 0.36 6.14 -3.36
C GLY A 28 1.73 5.45 -3.42
N LYS A 29 2.53 5.58 -2.37
CA LYS A 29 3.81 4.87 -2.25
C LYS A 29 3.65 3.35 -2.20
N ALA A 30 2.55 2.84 -1.64
CA ALA A 30 2.28 1.40 -1.64
C ALA A 30 1.97 0.90 -3.04
N LEU A 31 1.09 1.58 -3.77
CA LEU A 31 0.72 1.22 -5.15
C LEU A 31 1.93 1.30 -6.09
N GLN A 32 2.79 2.31 -5.97
CA GLN A 32 4.02 2.40 -6.76
C GLN A 32 4.98 1.22 -6.52
N ARG A 33 5.02 0.65 -5.31
CA ARG A 33 5.81 -0.55 -5.04
C ARG A 33 5.19 -1.76 -5.71
N ILE A 34 3.86 -1.90 -5.65
CA ILE A 34 3.13 -3.03 -6.23
C ILE A 34 3.22 -3.02 -7.76
N ASP A 35 3.13 -1.86 -8.40
CA ASP A 35 3.20 -1.73 -9.87
C ASP A 35 4.54 -2.22 -10.46
N SER A 36 5.58 -2.28 -9.62
CA SER A 36 6.90 -2.83 -9.99
C SER A 36 7.05 -4.34 -9.77
N LEU A 37 6.02 -5.01 -9.23
CA LEU A 37 6.02 -6.44 -8.93
C LEU A 37 5.17 -7.21 -9.94
N ASP A 38 5.58 -8.44 -10.22
CA ASP A 38 4.80 -9.41 -10.96
C ASP A 38 3.84 -10.14 -9.99
N PRO A 39 2.52 -9.95 -10.11
CA PRO A 39 1.55 -10.62 -9.23
C PRO A 39 1.58 -12.15 -9.35
N ASP A 40 2.06 -12.68 -10.47
CA ASP A 40 2.13 -14.12 -10.71
C ASP A 40 3.50 -14.72 -10.31
N ASP A 41 4.49 -13.91 -9.91
CA ASP A 41 5.80 -14.39 -9.42
C ASP A 41 5.78 -14.62 -7.90
N PRO A 42 5.67 -15.89 -7.43
CA PRO A 42 5.58 -16.20 -6.00
C PRO A 42 6.86 -15.85 -5.23
N THR A 43 7.99 -15.62 -5.89
CA THR A 43 9.25 -15.23 -5.22
C THR A 43 9.24 -13.78 -4.75
N GLN A 44 8.32 -12.98 -5.27
CA GLN A 44 8.14 -11.56 -4.91
C GLN A 44 7.17 -11.36 -3.75
N TRP A 45 6.48 -12.42 -3.33
CA TRP A 45 5.50 -12.41 -2.25
C TRP A 45 6.02 -13.19 -1.04
N ILE A 46 5.65 -12.75 0.15
CA ILE A 46 5.87 -13.50 1.38
C ILE A 46 4.53 -13.70 2.08
N THR A 47 4.27 -14.92 2.51
CA THR A 47 3.13 -15.20 3.40
C THR A 47 3.50 -14.71 4.80
N VAL A 48 2.81 -13.69 5.27
CA VAL A 48 3.01 -13.13 6.61
C VAL A 48 2.11 -13.80 7.65
N VAL A 49 0.98 -14.35 7.19
CA VAL A 49 -0.05 -15.04 7.99
C VAL A 49 -0.62 -16.16 7.13
N GLU A 50 -0.69 -17.38 7.66
CA GLU A 50 -1.26 -18.51 6.94
C GLU A 50 -2.79 -18.50 7.00
N GLU A 51 -3.43 -19.22 6.07
CA GLU A 51 -4.87 -19.38 6.08
C GLU A 51 -5.34 -20.08 7.38
N GLY A 52 -6.22 -19.43 8.13
CA GLY A 52 -6.75 -19.92 9.40
C GLY A 52 -5.96 -19.49 10.64
N GLU A 53 -4.85 -18.77 10.49
CA GLU A 53 -4.18 -18.10 11.62
C GLU A 53 -4.88 -16.81 11.99
N GLU A 54 -5.03 -16.57 13.30
CA GLU A 54 -5.55 -15.31 13.80
C GLU A 54 -4.51 -14.20 13.60
N ILE A 55 -4.96 -13.04 13.11
CA ILE A 55 -4.07 -11.90 12.93
C ILE A 55 -3.63 -11.41 14.32
N ASP A 56 -2.37 -11.65 14.68
CA ASP A 56 -1.74 -11.09 15.88
C ASP A 56 -1.47 -9.59 15.69
N VAL A 57 -2.54 -8.80 15.82
CA VAL A 57 -2.52 -7.34 15.70
C VAL A 57 -1.58 -6.73 16.75
N ASP A 58 -1.59 -7.25 17.97
CA ASP A 58 -0.78 -6.74 19.07
C ASP A 58 0.72 -6.98 18.82
N GLY A 59 1.10 -8.16 18.32
CA GLY A 59 2.44 -8.45 17.88
C GLY A 59 2.86 -7.61 16.69
N ALA A 60 1.97 -7.35 15.73
CA ALA A 60 2.23 -6.45 14.61
C ALA A 60 2.52 -5.02 15.08
N PHE A 61 1.68 -4.48 15.98
CA PHE A 61 1.91 -3.15 16.56
C PHE A 61 3.21 -3.10 17.38
N ASN A 62 3.53 -4.14 18.15
CA ASN A 62 4.79 -4.21 18.86
C ASN A 62 6.00 -4.21 17.92
N ARG A 63 5.94 -4.90 16.78
CA ARG A 63 7.00 -4.86 15.75
C ARG A 63 7.14 -3.46 15.15
N LEU A 64 6.04 -2.76 14.90
CA LEU A 64 6.04 -1.39 14.38
C LEU A 64 6.63 -0.39 15.40
N ARG A 65 6.23 -0.47 16.67
CA ARG A 65 6.80 0.35 17.76
C ARG A 65 8.30 0.14 17.91
N LYS A 66 8.78 -1.12 17.85
CA LYS A 66 10.21 -1.46 17.89
C LYS A 66 11.01 -0.85 16.73
N ARG A 67 10.37 -0.62 15.57
CA ARG A 67 10.96 0.04 14.41
C ARG A 67 10.88 1.57 14.47
N GLY A 68 10.35 2.13 15.56
CA GLY A 68 10.24 3.57 15.78
C GLY A 68 8.97 4.22 15.23
N TYR A 69 8.01 3.43 14.75
CA TYR A 69 6.72 3.96 14.30
C TYR A 69 5.81 4.27 15.49
N LYS A 70 5.04 5.36 15.40
CA LYS A 70 3.99 5.70 16.35
C LYS A 70 2.68 5.09 15.87
N VAL A 71 2.29 3.98 16.50
CA VAL A 71 1.07 3.19 16.26
C VAL A 71 0.24 3.04 17.53
#